data_AF-A0A9X8VG67-F1
#
_entry.id   AF-A0A9X8VG67-F1
#
_cell.length_a   1.000
_cell.length_b   1.000
_cell.length_c   1.000
_cell.angle_alpha   90.00
_cell.angle_beta   90.00
_cell.angle_gamma   90.00
#
_symmetry.space_group_name_H-M   'P 1'
#
loop_
_entity.id
_entity.type
_entity.pdbx_description
1 polymer ?
#
loop_
_entity_poly.entity_id
_entity_poly.type
_entity_poly.pdbx_seq_one_letter_code
_entity_poly.pdbx_strand_id
1 'polypeptide(L)'
;AGLFFVGYILFEVPSNLILQRVGAKMWIARIMITWGLLSTATMFVTTPTQFYVIRFLLGVAEAGFLPGVLFYLTLWFPTYRRGRIIALFMIGLPLSSVIGGPLSGWIMGHFDMRHGLHGWQWLFLLEGIPSVLLGVLTFWLLPNTYQQA
;
A
#
# COMPACT_ATOMS: atom_id res chain seq x y z
N ALA A 1 11.89 4.88 -10.87
CA ALA A 1 10.61 4.28 -11.27
C ALA A 1 10.78 2.86 -11.85
N GLY A 2 11.71 2.62 -12.78
CA GLY A 2 11.85 1.32 -13.47
C GLY A 2 11.95 0.07 -12.56
N LEU A 3 12.80 0.08 -11.53
CA LEU A 3 12.99 -1.09 -10.63
C LEU A 3 11.72 -1.50 -9.87
N PHE A 4 10.88 -0.52 -9.49
CA PHE A 4 9.59 -0.77 -8.87
C PHE A 4 8.65 -1.49 -9.84
N PHE A 5 8.57 -1.03 -11.09
CA PHE A 5 7.75 -1.66 -12.12
C PHE A 5 8.21 -3.07 -12.48
N VAL A 6 9.53 -3.31 -12.49
CA VAL A 6 10.09 -4.66 -12.72
C VAL A 6 9.61 -5.62 -11.64
N GLY A 7 9.71 -5.24 -10.37
CA GLY A 7 9.19 -6.05 -9.26
C GLY A 7 7.67 -6.25 -9.36
N TYR A 8 6.94 -5.19 -9.69
CA TYR A 8 5.49 -5.23 -9.83
C TYR A 8 5.05 -6.23 -10.91
N ILE A 9 5.56 -6.10 -12.14
CA ILE A 9 5.15 -6.94 -13.28
C ILE A 9 5.50 -8.41 -13.06
N LEU A 10 6.71 -8.69 -12.57
CA LEU A 10 7.16 -10.07 -12.34
C LEU A 10 6.31 -10.79 -11.28
N PHE A 11 5.86 -10.05 -10.26
CA PHE A 11 5.11 -10.63 -9.15
C PHE A 11 3.60 -10.42 -9.23
N GLU A 12 3.09 -9.67 -10.20
CA GLU A 12 1.65 -9.45 -10.38
C GLU A 12 0.91 -10.76 -10.67
N VAL A 13 1.41 -11.56 -11.61
CA VAL A 13 0.80 -12.86 -11.96
C VAL A 13 0.87 -13.87 -10.80
N PRO A 14 2.05 -14.13 -10.18
CA PRO A 14 2.13 -14.98 -9.00
C PRO A 14 1.26 -14.51 -7.84
N SER A 15 1.23 -13.20 -7.58
CA SER A 15 0.46 -12.60 -6.48
C SER A 15 -1.05 -12.83 -6.65
N ASN A 16 -1.56 -12.68 -7.88
CA ASN A 16 -2.97 -12.93 -8.17
C ASN A 16 -3.37 -14.41 -7.99
N LEU A 17 -2.48 -15.34 -8.35
CA LEU A 17 -2.70 -16.78 -8.12
C LEU A 17 -2.75 -17.13 -6.63
N ILE A 18 -1.87 -16.52 -5.83
CA ILE A 18 -1.85 -16.75 -4.37
C ILE A 18 -3.09 -16.11 -3.73
N LEU A 19 -3.51 -14.94 -4.19
CA LEU A 19 -4.72 -14.26 -3.71
C LEU A 19 -5.96 -15.13 -3.88
N GLN A 20 -6.12 -15.84 -4.99
CA GLN A 20 -7.25 -16.76 -5.19
C GLN A 20 -7.23 -17.93 -4.20
N ARG A 21 -6.06 -18.36 -3.71
CA ARG A 21 -5.91 -19.48 -2.77
C ARG A 21 -6.06 -19.06 -1.30
N VAL A 22 -5.47 -17.93 -0.92
CA VAL A 22 -5.37 -17.47 0.47
C VAL A 22 -6.55 -16.57 0.86
N GLY A 23 -7.28 -16.04 -0.13
CA GLY A 23 -8.38 -15.12 0.06
C GLY A 23 -7.92 -13.67 0.08
N ALA A 24 -8.75 -12.80 -0.50
CA ALA A 24 -8.37 -11.41 -0.74
C ALA A 24 -8.16 -10.60 0.55
N LYS A 25 -8.88 -10.88 1.64
CA LYS A 25 -8.67 -10.20 2.94
C LYS A 25 -7.23 -10.35 3.42
N MET A 26 -6.80 -11.58 3.60
CA MET A 26 -5.47 -11.92 4.15
C MET A 26 -4.37 -11.35 3.27
N TRP A 27 -4.57 -11.40 1.95
CA TRP A 27 -3.60 -10.89 0.99
C TRP A 27 -3.51 -9.37 0.98
N ILE A 28 -4.64 -8.66 0.97
CA ILE A 28 -4.68 -7.19 1.04
C ILE A 28 -4.02 -6.70 2.34
N ALA A 29 -4.33 -7.33 3.48
CA ALA A 29 -3.71 -6.99 4.76
C ALA A 29 -2.19 -7.21 4.74
N ARG A 30 -1.72 -8.34 4.17
CA ARG A 30 -0.28 -8.61 4.01
C ARG A 30 0.40 -7.54 3.17
N ILE A 31 -0.20 -7.15 2.04
CA ILE A 31 0.35 -6.11 1.16
C ILE A 31 0.49 -4.80 1.94
N MET A 32 -0.57 -4.34 2.61
CA MET A 32 -0.54 -3.09 3.38
C MET A 32 0.55 -3.09 4.47
N ILE A 33 0.67 -4.20 5.22
CA ILE A 33 1.68 -4.33 6.29
C ILE A 33 3.09 -4.32 5.69
N THR A 34 3.36 -5.18 4.69
CA THR A 34 4.69 -5.28 4.07
C THR A 34 5.09 -3.98 3.38
N TRP A 35 4.15 -3.32 2.72
CA TRP A 35 4.37 -2.02 2.09
C TRP A 35 4.68 -0.94 3.13
N GLY A 36 3.89 -0.84 4.20
CA GLY A 36 4.13 0.13 5.27
C GLY A 36 5.46 -0.07 5.97
N LEU A 37 5.84 -1.32 6.26
CA LEU A 37 7.13 -1.66 6.86
C LEU A 37 8.31 -1.28 5.96
N LEU A 38 8.24 -1.60 4.67
CA LEU A 38 9.29 -1.24 3.70
C LEU A 38 9.35 0.28 3.48
N SER A 39 8.21 0.95 3.49
CA SER A 39 8.11 2.40 3.42
C SER A 39 8.83 3.04 4.61
N THR A 40 8.51 2.63 5.84
CA THR A 40 9.22 3.09 7.04
C THR A 40 10.70 2.73 7.02
N ALA A 41 11.08 1.53 6.56
CA ALA A 41 12.47 1.12 6.44
C ALA A 41 13.29 2.02 5.48
N THR A 42 12.63 2.73 4.56
CA THR A 42 13.27 3.69 3.66
C THR A 42 13.97 4.82 4.42
N MET A 43 13.54 5.15 5.65
CA MET A 43 14.18 6.17 6.47
C MET A 43 15.63 5.83 6.84
N PHE A 44 15.97 4.54 6.90
CA PHE A 44 17.31 4.04 7.29
C PHE A 44 18.25 3.86 6.09
N VAL A 45 17.81 4.22 4.90
CA VAL A 45 18.62 4.10 3.69
C VAL A 45 19.71 5.16 3.69
N THR A 46 20.96 4.71 3.63
CA THR A 46 22.14 5.60 3.57
C THR A 46 22.89 5.46 2.25
N THR A 47 22.71 4.35 1.53
CA THR A 47 23.40 4.08 0.27
C THR A 47 22.46 3.99 -0.92
N PRO A 48 22.91 4.36 -2.14
CA PRO A 48 22.09 4.23 -3.36
C PRO A 48 21.63 2.79 -3.62
N THR A 49 22.47 1.80 -3.33
CA THR A 49 22.14 0.39 -3.50
C THR A 49 20.98 -0.04 -2.60
N GLN A 50 20.99 0.36 -1.32
CA GLN A 50 19.88 0.10 -0.39
C GLN A 50 18.58 0.74 -0.88
N PHE A 51 18.64 1.96 -1.44
CA PHE A 51 17.48 2.61 -2.04
C PHE A 51 16.89 1.78 -3.19
N TYR A 52 17.74 1.28 -4.10
CA TYR A 52 17.30 0.45 -5.22
C TYR A 52 16.69 -0.87 -4.76
N VAL A 53 17.29 -1.53 -3.75
CA VAL A 53 16.77 -2.77 -3.17
C VAL A 53 15.39 -2.53 -2.55
N ILE A 54 15.23 -1.51 -1.70
CA ILE A 54 13.93 -1.20 -1.10
C ILE A 54 12.89 -0.84 -2.15
N ARG A 55 13.26 -0.11 -3.21
CA ARG A 55 12.33 0.19 -4.32
C ARG A 55 11.88 -1.05 -5.06
N PHE A 56 12.77 -2.02 -5.28
CA PHE A 56 12.41 -3.31 -5.86
C PHE A 56 11.47 -4.08 -4.93
N LEU A 57 11.82 -4.19 -3.64
CA LEU A 57 10.99 -4.89 -2.65
C LEU A 57 9.61 -4.26 -2.48
N LEU A 58 9.51 -2.93 -2.53
CA LEU A 58 8.22 -2.22 -2.53
C LEU A 58 7.37 -2.62 -3.74
N GLY A 59 7.97 -2.71 -4.93
CA GLY A 59 7.27 -3.19 -6.14
C GLY A 59 6.77 -4.62 -6.00
N VAL A 60 7.59 -5.51 -5.42
CA VAL A 60 7.20 -6.90 -5.12
C VAL A 60 6.10 -6.97 -4.05
N ALA A 61 6.16 -6.11 -3.04
CA ALA A 61 5.18 -6.06 -1.95
C ALA A 61 3.82 -5.54 -2.43
N GLU A 62 3.80 -4.54 -3.30
CA GLU A 62 2.58 -3.93 -3.85
C GLU A 62 1.95 -4.75 -5.00
N ALA A 63 2.73 -5.65 -5.60
CA ALA A 63 2.28 -6.49 -6.69
C ALA A 63 0.98 -7.24 -6.33
N GLY A 64 -0.07 -7.02 -7.12
CA GLY A 64 -1.35 -7.68 -6.94
C GLY A 64 -2.34 -6.98 -6.00
N PHE A 65 -2.03 -5.79 -5.47
CA PHE A 65 -2.97 -5.01 -4.64
C PHE A 65 -4.24 -4.65 -5.41
N LEU A 66 -4.09 -3.96 -6.55
CA LEU A 66 -5.21 -3.53 -7.39
C LEU A 66 -6.09 -4.70 -7.86
N PRO A 67 -5.55 -5.75 -8.53
CA PRO A 67 -6.38 -6.89 -8.93
C PRO A 67 -6.99 -7.61 -7.72
N GLY A 68 -6.31 -7.60 -6.57
CA GLY A 68 -6.82 -8.18 -5.34
C GLY A 68 -8.03 -7.46 -4.76
N VAL A 69 -7.99 -6.12 -4.72
CA VAL A 69 -9.15 -5.30 -4.30
C VAL A 69 -10.29 -5.47 -5.30
N LEU A 70 -10.01 -5.43 -6.60
CA LEU A 70 -11.03 -5.63 -7.62
C LEU A 70 -11.71 -6.99 -7.47
N PHE A 71 -10.94 -8.06 -7.26
CA PHE A 71 -11.47 -9.39 -6.98
C PHE A 71 -12.34 -9.41 -5.72
N TYR A 72 -11.87 -8.81 -4.61
CA TYR A 72 -12.66 -8.70 -3.37
C TYR A 72 -14.00 -7.99 -3.60
N LEU A 73 -13.99 -6.87 -4.32
CA LEU A 73 -15.22 -6.14 -4.67
C LEU A 73 -16.16 -6.96 -5.54
N THR A 74 -15.64 -7.88 -6.36
CA THR A 74 -16.50 -8.77 -7.17
C THR A 74 -17.26 -9.79 -6.34
N LEU A 75 -16.69 -10.24 -5.20
CA LEU A 75 -17.32 -11.16 -4.26
C LEU A 75 -18.42 -10.49 -3.43
N TRP A 76 -18.27 -9.19 -3.13
CA TRP A 76 -19.20 -8.44 -2.29
C TRP A 76 -20.31 -7.73 -3.05
N PHE A 77 -20.06 -7.32 -4.31
CA PHE A 77 -21.00 -6.48 -5.05
C PHE A 77 -21.46 -7.09 -6.39
N PRO A 78 -22.77 -7.05 -6.68
CA PRO A 78 -23.32 -7.53 -7.93
C PRO A 78 -22.93 -6.65 -9.12
N THR A 79 -22.91 -7.23 -10.32
CA THR A 79 -22.38 -6.63 -11.55
C THR A 79 -22.93 -5.23 -11.85
N TYR A 80 -24.22 -4.99 -11.58
CA TYR A 80 -24.88 -3.70 -11.86
C TYR A 80 -24.43 -2.54 -10.95
N ARG A 81 -23.87 -2.82 -9.75
CA ARG A 81 -23.30 -1.78 -8.86
C ARG A 81 -21.78 -1.76 -8.86
N ARG A 82 -21.14 -2.84 -9.31
CA ARG A 82 -19.69 -3.04 -9.25
C ARG A 82 -18.90 -1.89 -9.89
N GLY A 83 -19.33 -1.41 -11.06
CA GLY A 83 -18.67 -0.28 -11.73
C GLY A 83 -18.62 1.00 -10.87
N ARG A 84 -19.72 1.31 -10.17
CA ARG A 84 -19.78 2.48 -9.27
C ARG A 84 -18.87 2.31 -8.05
N ILE A 85 -18.81 1.12 -7.46
CA ILE A 85 -17.94 0.84 -6.31
C ILE A 85 -16.46 0.94 -6.72
N ILE A 86 -16.09 0.37 -7.87
CA ILE A 86 -14.72 0.47 -8.40
C ILE A 86 -14.36 1.94 -8.66
N ALA A 87 -15.27 2.72 -9.26
CA ALA A 87 -15.04 4.14 -9.47
C ALA A 87 -14.82 4.89 -8.15
N LEU A 88 -15.63 4.61 -7.12
CA LEU A 88 -15.45 5.17 -5.78
C LEU A 88 -14.08 4.82 -5.18
N PHE A 89 -13.63 3.57 -5.35
CA PHE A 89 -12.29 3.16 -4.91
C PHE A 89 -11.19 3.92 -5.69
N MET A 90 -11.34 4.08 -7.00
CA MET A 90 -10.37 4.79 -7.84
C MET A 90 -10.28 6.29 -7.54
N ILE A 91 -11.34 6.91 -6.99
CA ILE A 91 -11.29 8.30 -6.48
C ILE A 91 -10.30 8.44 -5.31
N GLY A 92 -9.98 7.34 -4.62
CA GLY A 92 -8.95 7.33 -3.57
C GLY A 92 -7.58 7.79 -4.08
N LEU A 93 -7.20 7.47 -5.31
CA LEU A 93 -5.92 7.86 -5.91
C LEU A 93 -5.76 9.39 -6.02
N PRO A 94 -6.65 10.13 -6.72
CA PRO A 94 -6.54 11.59 -6.80
C PRO A 94 -6.75 12.25 -5.43
N LEU A 95 -7.65 11.72 -4.58
CA LEU A 95 -7.88 12.27 -3.25
C LEU A 95 -6.62 12.17 -2.37
N SER A 96 -5.92 11.03 -2.44
CA SER A 96 -4.65 10.83 -1.75
C SER A 96 -3.59 11.80 -2.23
N SER A 97 -3.53 12.14 -3.51
CA SER A 97 -2.58 13.13 -4.03
C SER A 97 -2.90 14.55 -3.56
N VAL A 98 -4.18 14.91 -3.52
CA VAL A 98 -4.65 16.25 -3.08
C VAL A 98 -4.40 16.47 -1.59
N ILE A 99 -4.59 15.45 -0.75
CA ILE A 99 -4.35 15.54 0.70
C ILE A 99 -2.87 15.29 1.02
N GLY A 100 -2.27 14.29 0.37
CA GLY A 100 -0.89 13.87 0.60
C GLY A 100 0.10 14.97 0.28
N GLY A 101 -0.03 15.67 -0.86
CA GLY A 101 0.91 16.74 -1.23
C GLY A 101 1.09 17.81 -0.15
N PRO A 102 0.02 18.49 0.31
CA PRO A 102 0.09 19.47 1.39
C PRO A 102 0.54 18.87 2.73
N LEU A 103 0.07 17.67 3.08
CA LEU A 103 0.44 17.01 4.34
C LEU A 103 1.94 16.66 4.37
N SER A 104 2.45 16.04 3.31
CA SER A 104 3.86 15.71 3.14
C SER A 104 4.71 16.99 3.12
N GLY A 105 4.26 18.05 2.44
CA GLY A 105 4.94 19.36 2.45
C GLY A 105 5.00 19.99 3.84
N TRP A 106 3.93 19.90 4.62
CA TRP A 106 3.90 20.38 6.01
C TRP A 106 4.82 19.56 6.92
N ILE A 107 4.85 18.23 6.77
CA ILE A 107 5.76 17.35 7.51
C ILE A 107 7.21 17.71 7.20
N MET A 108 7.55 17.83 5.92
CA MET A 108 8.90 18.16 5.48
C MET A 108 9.34 19.54 5.97
N GLY A 109 8.45 20.54 6.03
CA GLY A 109 8.78 21.89 6.49
C GLY A 109 8.86 22.03 8.02
N HIS A 110 8.04 21.29 8.78
CA HIS A 110 7.95 21.46 10.24
C HIS A 110 8.89 20.55 11.03
N PHE A 111 9.27 19.41 10.45
CA PHE A 111 10.12 18.39 11.09
C PHE A 111 11.53 18.34 10.51
N ASP A 112 11.91 19.26 9.62
CA ASP A 112 13.26 19.29 9.08
C ASP A 112 14.31 19.53 10.17
N MET A 113 15.33 18.69 10.21
CA MET A 113 16.41 18.67 11.20
C MET A 113 15.99 18.50 12.67
N ARG A 114 14.72 18.18 12.95
CA ARG A 114 14.30 17.78 14.30
C ARG A 114 14.83 16.38 14.61
N HIS A 115 15.50 16.26 15.76
CA HIS A 115 16.18 15.03 16.21
C HIS A 115 17.28 14.50 15.28
N GLY A 116 17.86 15.37 14.42
CA GLY A 116 18.93 14.96 13.48
C GLY A 116 18.44 14.14 12.28
N LEU A 117 17.12 14.07 12.06
CA LEU A 117 16.51 13.41 10.90
C LEU A 117 16.08 14.47 9.88
N HIS A 118 16.19 14.12 8.59
CA HIS A 118 15.71 14.96 7.50
C HIS A 118 14.18 14.88 7.39
N GLY A 119 13.53 15.94 6.89
CA GLY A 119 12.08 15.97 6.72
C GLY A 119 11.51 14.79 5.90
N TRP A 120 12.26 14.25 4.95
CA TRP A 120 11.85 13.06 4.17
C TRP A 120 11.87 11.75 4.98
N GLN A 121 12.75 11.63 5.99
CA GLN A 121 12.77 10.47 6.89
C GLN A 121 11.54 10.47 7.79
N TRP A 122 11.15 11.66 8.27
CA TRP A 122 9.91 11.86 9.01
C TRP A 122 8.68 11.55 8.17
N LEU A 123 8.69 11.90 6.88
CA LEU A 123 7.61 11.55 5.94
C LEU A 123 7.40 10.03 5.88
N PHE A 124 8.45 9.25 5.60
CA PHE A 124 8.34 7.79 5.53
C PHE A 124 7.95 7.12 6.86
N LEU A 125 8.36 7.70 7.99
CA LEU A 125 7.98 7.22 9.31
C LEU A 125 6.49 7.53 9.61
N LEU A 126 6.08 8.78 9.44
CA LEU A 126 4.73 9.25 9.78
C LEU A 126 3.66 8.77 8.80
N GLU A 127 4.00 8.50 7.54
CA GLU A 127 3.06 7.91 6.58
C GLU A 127 3.10 6.37 6.64
N GLY A 128 4.27 5.77 6.91
CA GLY A 128 4.44 4.33 6.95
C GLY A 128 3.80 3.68 8.19
N ILE A 129 3.98 4.25 9.39
CA ILE A 129 3.44 3.66 10.63
C ILE A 129 1.90 3.55 10.61
N PRO A 130 1.14 4.62 10.28
CA PRO A 130 -0.32 4.52 10.18
C PRO A 130 -0.76 3.52 9.11
N SER A 131 -0.02 3.39 8.01
CA SER A 131 -0.30 2.40 6.96
C SER A 131 -0.17 0.96 7.50
N VAL A 132 0.88 0.67 8.29
CA VAL A 132 1.03 -0.64 8.96
C VAL A 132 -0.11 -0.89 9.94
N LEU A 133 -0.46 0.10 10.77
CA LEU A 133 -1.57 -0.01 11.73
C LEU A 133 -2.90 -0.28 11.01
N LEU A 134 -3.17 0.43 9.92
CA LEU A 134 -4.35 0.20 9.08
C LEU A 134 -4.33 -1.19 8.43
N GLY A 135 -3.16 -1.70 8.04
CA GLY A 135 -3.01 -3.07 7.55
C GLY A 135 -3.35 -4.12 8.61
N VAL A 136 -2.89 -3.93 9.85
CA VAL A 136 -3.24 -4.79 10.99
C VAL A 136 -4.72 -4.67 11.35
N LEU A 137 -5.28 -3.46 11.34
CA LEU A 137 -6.70 -3.24 11.56
C LEU A 137 -7.55 -3.89 10.47
N THR A 138 -7.13 -3.82 9.21
CA THR A 138 -7.77 -4.51 8.09
C THR A 138 -7.80 -6.02 8.31
N PHE A 139 -6.70 -6.59 8.84
CA PHE A 139 -6.66 -8.01 9.21
C PHE A 139 -7.71 -8.39 10.26
N TRP A 140 -8.00 -7.52 11.23
CA TRP A 140 -9.00 -7.78 12.28
C TRP A 140 -10.42 -7.43 11.87
N LEU A 141 -10.63 -6.31 11.16
CA LEU A 141 -11.93 -5.72 10.88
C LEU A 141 -12.59 -6.19 9.58
N LEU A 142 -11.82 -6.60 8.55
CA LEU A 142 -12.47 -7.04 7.31
C LEU A 142 -13.13 -8.43 7.49
N PRO A 143 -14.40 -8.63 7.15
CA PRO A 143 -14.99 -9.97 7.07
C PRO A 143 -14.50 -10.71 5.83
N ASN A 144 -14.30 -12.03 5.89
CA ASN A 144 -13.78 -12.81 4.76
C ASN A 144 -14.79 -12.97 3.61
N THR A 145 -16.09 -12.98 3.90
CA THR A 145 -17.18 -13.25 2.93
C THR A 145 -18.51 -12.73 3.47
N TYR A 146 -19.49 -12.43 2.60
CA TYR A 146 -20.85 -12.04 2.99
C TYR A 146 -21.57 -13.08 3.89
N GLN A 147 -21.14 -14.35 3.87
CA GLN A 147 -21.69 -15.41 4.73
C GLN A 147 -21.17 -15.36 6.18
N GLN A 148 -20.14 -14.56 6.46
CA GLN A 148 -19.55 -14.39 7.80
C GLN A 148 -19.80 -12.99 8.40
N ALA A 149 -20.55 -12.13 7.71
CA ALA A 149 -20.96 -10.80 8.17
C ALA A 149 -22.42 -10.84 8.62
#